data_AF-D1CTC0-F1
#
_entry.id   AF-D1CTC0-F1
#
_cell.length_a   1.000
_cell.length_b   1.000
_cell.length_c   1.000
_cell.angle_alpha   90.00
_cell.angle_beta   90.00
_cell.angle_gamma   90.00
#
_symmetry.space_group_name_H-M   'P 1'
#
loop_
_entity.id
_entity.type
_entity.pdbx_description
1 polymer ?
#
loop_
_entity_poly.entity_id
_entity_poly.type
_entity_poly.pdbx_seq_one_letter_code
_entity_poly.pdbx_strand_id
1 'polypeptide(L)'
;TWDLWAGLDPKGSAEDLLDYWKSQVSISVDRASGLVTLKLRTFSPDDSRSLITAIIDHSEEMVNKLTRRNESDSLMQAQQELERSKRGLELAVSALRDARSKLGILDVSVAAKVYGDVSSELRLEQTKVEQQILALRNTNSQRAPQLVQFRARSRAIQDQIAYYQGLMAGGDGAVVEKTLAENAKLLSQNEMDQKIAQSE
;
A
#
# COMPACT_ATOMS: atom_id res chain seq x y z
N THR A 1 1.66 -3.69 -75.95
CA THR A 1 3.11 -3.49 -76.12
C THR A 1 3.80 -4.13 -74.94
N TRP A 2 4.64 -5.10 -75.26
CA TRP A 2 5.45 -5.99 -74.44
C TRP A 2 6.15 -5.27 -73.28
N ASP A 3 5.81 -5.64 -72.05
CA ASP A 3 6.57 -5.24 -70.87
C ASP A 3 7.73 -6.24 -70.68
N LEU A 4 8.88 -5.92 -71.29
CA LEU A 4 10.11 -6.72 -71.23
C LEU A 4 10.79 -6.67 -69.85
N TRP A 5 10.29 -5.86 -68.91
CA TRP A 5 10.90 -5.63 -67.60
C TRP A 5 10.13 -6.28 -66.44
N ALA A 6 8.93 -6.83 -66.70
CA ALA A 6 8.08 -7.53 -65.72
C ALA A 6 8.07 -9.06 -65.92
N GLY A 7 8.95 -9.60 -66.75
CA GLY A 7 8.98 -11.02 -67.10
C GLY A 7 9.62 -11.88 -66.00
N LEU A 8 8.80 -12.57 -65.21
CA LEU A 8 9.21 -13.73 -64.42
C LEU A 8 9.73 -14.84 -65.36
N ASP A 9 10.89 -15.42 -65.06
CA ASP A 9 11.38 -16.61 -65.77
C ASP A 9 10.40 -17.78 -65.52
N PRO A 10 9.77 -18.36 -66.56
CA PRO A 10 8.87 -19.51 -66.40
C PRO A 10 9.54 -20.75 -65.77
N LYS A 11 10.89 -20.77 -65.68
CA LYS A 11 11.69 -21.82 -65.04
C LYS A 11 12.22 -21.44 -63.64
N GLY A 12 11.86 -20.26 -63.13
CA GLY A 12 12.30 -19.76 -61.82
C GLY A 12 11.77 -20.58 -60.65
N SER A 13 12.46 -20.52 -59.52
CA SER A 13 12.06 -21.18 -58.29
C SER A 13 10.85 -20.47 -57.64
N ALA A 14 10.18 -21.15 -56.69
CA ALA A 14 9.12 -20.53 -55.89
C ALA A 14 9.62 -19.30 -55.08
N GLU A 15 10.92 -19.25 -54.78
CA GLU A 15 11.58 -18.15 -54.09
C GLU A 15 11.73 -16.92 -55.01
N ASP A 16 12.07 -17.13 -56.28
CA ASP A 16 12.17 -16.04 -57.28
C ASP A 16 10.80 -15.37 -57.51
N LEU A 17 9.73 -16.17 -57.50
CA LEU A 17 8.35 -15.68 -57.58
C LEU A 17 7.99 -14.85 -56.33
N LEU A 18 8.36 -15.34 -55.14
CA LEU A 18 8.10 -14.64 -53.88
C LEU A 18 8.82 -13.29 -53.82
N ASP A 19 10.07 -13.23 -54.23
CA ASP A 19 10.86 -12.01 -54.21
C ASP A 19 10.40 -11.01 -55.27
N TYR A 20 9.97 -11.49 -56.45
CA TYR A 20 9.26 -10.65 -57.41
C TYR A 20 8.01 -10.01 -56.78
N TRP A 21 7.14 -10.79 -56.13
CA TRP A 21 5.92 -10.26 -55.51
C TRP A 21 6.21 -9.28 -54.37
N LYS A 22 7.22 -9.55 -53.53
CA LYS A 22 7.68 -8.59 -52.51
C LYS A 22 8.13 -7.27 -53.11
N SER A 23 8.77 -7.28 -54.29
CA SER A 23 9.20 -6.06 -54.98
C SER A 23 8.04 -5.20 -55.54
N GLN A 24 6.87 -5.82 -55.78
CA GLN A 24 5.68 -5.13 -56.28
C GLN A 24 4.81 -4.51 -55.16
N VAL A 25 5.13 -4.81 -53.90
CA VAL A 25 4.44 -4.28 -52.71
C VAL A 25 5.37 -3.31 -51.98
N SER A 26 4.93 -2.06 -51.80
CA SER A 26 5.66 -1.06 -51.01
C SER A 26 4.76 -0.53 -49.90
N ILE A 27 5.28 -0.57 -48.66
CA ILE A 27 4.61 -0.05 -47.47
C ILE A 27 5.48 1.07 -46.91
N SER A 28 4.90 2.26 -46.77
CA SER A 28 5.55 3.38 -46.09
C SER A 28 4.67 3.89 -44.95
N VAL A 29 5.27 4.08 -43.78
CA VAL A 29 4.60 4.64 -42.61
C VAL A 29 5.13 6.04 -42.38
N ASP A 30 4.26 7.04 -42.49
CA ASP A 30 4.58 8.38 -42.03
C ASP A 30 4.41 8.44 -40.50
N ARG A 31 5.53 8.55 -39.78
CA ARG A 31 5.53 8.59 -38.31
C ARG A 31 4.99 9.90 -37.74
N ALA A 32 4.95 10.97 -38.53
CA ALA A 32 4.45 12.27 -38.07
C ALA A 32 2.91 12.32 -38.10
N SER A 33 2.30 11.75 -39.15
CA SER A 33 0.84 11.69 -39.30
C SER A 33 0.22 10.37 -38.84
N GLY A 34 1.01 9.32 -38.66
CA GLY A 34 0.54 7.96 -38.38
C GLY A 34 -0.08 7.25 -39.59
N LEU A 35 0.00 7.84 -40.78
CA LEU A 35 -0.64 7.30 -41.98
C LEU A 35 0.22 6.21 -42.63
N VAL A 36 -0.38 5.05 -42.85
CA VAL A 36 0.22 3.93 -43.58
C VAL A 36 -0.21 4.02 -45.04
N THR A 37 0.76 4.13 -45.96
CA THR A 37 0.52 4.11 -47.40
C THR A 37 1.00 2.79 -47.98
N LEU A 38 0.07 2.03 -48.57
CA LEU A 38 0.34 0.79 -49.31
C LEU A 38 0.27 1.09 -50.81
N LYS A 39 1.33 0.73 -51.54
CA LYS A 39 1.35 0.76 -53.01
C LYS A 39 1.57 -0.65 -53.54
N LEU A 40 0.65 -1.10 -54.38
CA LEU A 40 0.69 -2.40 -55.05
C LEU A 40 0.75 -2.19 -56.56
N ARG A 41 1.60 -2.96 -57.25
CA ARG A 41 1.61 -3.04 -58.71
C ARG A 41 1.16 -4.44 -59.15
N THR A 42 0.15 -4.49 -60.03
CA THR A 42 -0.36 -5.74 -60.62
C THR A 42 -0.51 -5.60 -62.14
N PHE A 43 -0.71 -6.72 -62.82
CA PHE A 43 -0.89 -6.77 -64.27
C PHE A 43 -2.26 -6.31 -64.76
N SER A 44 -3.29 -6.38 -63.90
CA SER A 44 -4.65 -5.90 -64.19
C SER A 44 -5.18 -4.96 -63.10
N PRO A 45 -5.94 -3.90 -63.44
CA PRO A 45 -6.62 -3.06 -62.47
C PRO A 45 -7.58 -3.81 -61.53
N ASP A 46 -8.23 -4.87 -62.02
CA ASP A 46 -9.12 -5.70 -61.19
C ASP A 46 -8.34 -6.47 -60.12
N ASP A 47 -7.21 -7.07 -60.49
CA ASP A 47 -6.32 -7.78 -59.55
C ASP A 47 -5.81 -6.84 -58.45
N SER A 48 -5.45 -5.60 -58.81
CA SER A 48 -5.02 -4.57 -57.86
C SER A 48 -6.10 -4.30 -56.81
N ARG A 49 -7.36 -4.17 -57.24
CA ARG A 49 -8.48 -3.91 -56.33
C ARG A 49 -8.73 -5.11 -55.43
N SER A 50 -8.83 -6.31 -55.99
CA SER A 50 -9.07 -7.53 -55.21
C SER A 50 -7.99 -7.77 -54.15
N LEU A 51 -6.72 -7.59 -54.49
CA LEU A 51 -5.61 -7.76 -53.54
C LEU A 51 -5.59 -6.68 -52.47
N ILE A 52 -5.80 -5.40 -52.81
CA ILE A 52 -5.84 -4.31 -51.82
C ILE A 52 -7.00 -4.51 -50.84
N THR A 53 -8.19 -4.87 -51.33
CA THR A 53 -9.34 -5.14 -50.47
C THR A 53 -9.05 -6.29 -49.51
N ALA A 54 -8.49 -7.40 -50.01
CA ALA A 54 -8.13 -8.53 -49.16
C ALA A 54 -7.08 -8.16 -48.08
N ILE A 55 -6.10 -7.31 -48.42
CA ILE A 55 -5.10 -6.83 -47.46
C ILE A 55 -5.74 -5.94 -46.39
N ILE A 56 -6.65 -5.04 -46.79
CA ILE A 56 -7.38 -4.17 -45.85
C ILE A 56 -8.23 -5.02 -44.91
N ASP A 57 -9.03 -5.94 -45.43
CA ASP A 57 -9.90 -6.82 -44.64
C ASP A 57 -9.08 -7.63 -43.60
N HIS A 58 -7.95 -8.20 -44.03
CA HIS A 58 -7.08 -8.96 -43.12
C HIS A 58 -6.39 -8.06 -42.08
N SER A 59 -6.03 -6.84 -42.47
CA SER A 59 -5.44 -5.85 -41.56
C SER A 59 -6.46 -5.39 -40.52
N GLU A 60 -7.71 -5.14 -40.92
CA GLU A 60 -8.79 -4.80 -40.01
C GLU A 60 -9.07 -5.94 -39.02
N GLU A 61 -9.12 -7.18 -39.49
CA GLU A 61 -9.28 -8.34 -38.62
C GLU A 61 -8.15 -8.43 -37.58
N MET A 62 -6.90 -8.24 -38.03
CA MET A 62 -5.73 -8.26 -37.16
C MET A 62 -5.77 -7.13 -36.14
N VAL A 63 -6.05 -5.89 -36.57
CA VAL A 63 -6.17 -4.73 -35.68
C VAL A 63 -7.27 -4.97 -34.65
N ASN A 64 -8.45 -5.42 -35.09
CA ASN A 64 -9.56 -5.73 -34.20
C ASN A 64 -9.21 -6.81 -33.17
N LYS A 65 -8.46 -7.84 -33.58
CA LYS A 65 -7.95 -8.88 -32.68
C LYS A 65 -6.95 -8.32 -31.67
N LEU A 66 -6.02 -7.47 -32.11
CA LEU A 66 -5.04 -6.81 -31.25
C LEU A 66 -5.72 -5.87 -30.25
N THR A 67 -6.69 -5.07 -30.69
CA THR A 67 -7.47 -4.18 -29.82
C THR A 67 -8.17 -4.97 -28.72
N ARG A 68 -8.93 -6.02 -29.08
CA ARG A 68 -9.62 -6.87 -28.09
C ARG A 68 -8.65 -7.55 -27.12
N ARG A 69 -7.48 -7.97 -27.60
CA ARG A 69 -6.43 -8.55 -26.76
C ARG A 69 -5.87 -7.51 -25.79
N ASN A 70 -5.55 -6.31 -26.26
CA ASN A 70 -5.02 -5.23 -25.43
C ASN A 70 -6.03 -4.80 -24.36
N GLU A 71 -7.33 -4.75 -24.70
CA GLU A 71 -8.40 -4.49 -23.73
C GLU A 71 -8.46 -5.57 -22.66
N SER A 72 -8.41 -6.85 -23.06
CA SER A 72 -8.40 -7.99 -22.13
C SER A 72 -7.16 -7.98 -21.23
N ASP A 73 -5.98 -7.71 -21.80
CA ASP A 73 -4.71 -7.67 -21.07
C ASP A 73 -4.71 -6.50 -20.06
N SER A 74 -5.23 -5.33 -20.46
CA SER A 74 -5.39 -4.17 -19.58
C SER A 74 -6.35 -4.45 -18.43
N LEU A 75 -7.47 -5.11 -18.70
CA LEU A 75 -8.45 -5.49 -17.67
C LEU A 75 -7.87 -6.53 -16.71
N MET A 76 -7.14 -7.52 -17.22
CA MET A 76 -6.47 -8.51 -16.39
C MET A 76 -5.41 -7.88 -15.48
N GLN A 77 -4.62 -6.94 -16.01
CA GLN A 77 -3.63 -6.21 -15.23
C GLN A 77 -4.29 -5.35 -14.15
N ALA A 78 -5.37 -4.64 -14.47
CA ALA A 78 -6.13 -3.85 -13.50
C ALA A 78 -6.73 -4.73 -12.39
N GLN A 79 -7.23 -5.93 -12.72
CA GLN A 79 -7.71 -6.89 -11.74
C GLN A 79 -6.59 -7.42 -10.84
N GLN A 80 -5.42 -7.74 -11.41
CA GLN A 80 -4.28 -8.20 -10.63
C GLN A 80 -3.77 -7.13 -9.65
N GLU A 81 -3.73 -5.86 -10.09
CA GLU A 81 -3.35 -4.75 -9.23
C GLU A 81 -4.39 -4.56 -8.11
N LEU A 82 -5.69 -4.61 -8.43
CA LEU A 82 -6.75 -4.55 -7.42
C LEU A 82 -6.62 -5.65 -6.37
N GLU A 83 -6.39 -6.90 -6.78
CA GLU A 83 -6.22 -8.02 -5.85
C GLU A 83 -4.91 -7.95 -5.07
N ARG A 84 -3.89 -7.26 -5.59
CA ARG A 84 -2.67 -6.97 -4.86
C ARG A 84 -2.92 -5.90 -3.79
N SER A 85 -3.53 -4.77 -4.13
CA SER A 85 -3.85 -3.70 -3.18
C SER A 85 -4.80 -4.19 -2.09
N LYS A 86 -5.84 -4.98 -2.43
CA LYS A 86 -6.73 -5.60 -1.43
C LYS A 86 -5.97 -6.45 -0.42
N ARG A 87 -5.10 -7.36 -0.89
CA ARG A 87 -4.29 -8.19 0.00
C ARG A 87 -3.34 -7.36 0.86
N GLY A 88 -2.74 -6.32 0.30
CA GLY A 88 -1.91 -5.37 1.04
C GLY A 88 -2.69 -4.71 2.18
N LEU A 89 -3.89 -4.21 1.88
CA LEU A 89 -4.78 -3.59 2.85
C LEU A 89 -5.23 -4.56 3.95
N GLU A 90 -5.64 -5.78 3.58
CA GLU A 90 -6.04 -6.81 4.54
C GLU A 90 -4.91 -7.14 5.52
N LEU A 91 -3.68 -7.30 5.02
CA LEU A 91 -2.50 -7.54 5.84
C LEU A 91 -2.22 -6.37 6.79
N ALA A 92 -2.25 -5.13 6.30
CA ALA A 92 -2.02 -3.94 7.11
C ALA A 92 -3.08 -3.76 8.21
N VAL A 93 -4.35 -3.97 7.87
CA VAL A 93 -5.47 -3.93 8.84
C VAL A 93 -5.31 -5.02 9.90
N SER A 94 -4.94 -6.24 9.50
CA SER A 94 -4.71 -7.33 10.45
C SER A 94 -3.53 -7.03 11.37
N ALA A 95 -2.42 -6.53 10.83
CA ALA A 95 -1.24 -6.15 11.61
C ALA A 95 -1.56 -5.07 12.64
N LEU A 96 -2.32 -4.04 12.26
CA LEU A 96 -2.78 -3.02 13.20
C LEU A 96 -3.70 -3.61 14.28
N ARG A 97 -4.63 -4.47 13.91
CA ARG A 97 -5.54 -5.12 14.86
C ARG A 97 -4.79 -5.99 15.86
N ASP A 98 -3.83 -6.79 15.39
CA ASP A 98 -3.03 -7.66 16.24
C ASP A 98 -2.11 -6.87 17.16
N ALA A 99 -1.55 -5.75 16.68
CA ALA A 99 -0.81 -4.81 17.50
C ALA A 99 -1.70 -4.22 18.61
N ARG A 100 -2.89 -3.72 18.28
CA ARG A 100 -3.85 -3.20 19.29
C ARG A 100 -4.26 -4.29 20.30
N SER A 101 -4.52 -5.51 19.82
CA SER A 101 -4.92 -6.63 20.68
C SER A 101 -3.82 -7.05 21.66
N LYS A 102 -2.55 -7.15 21.21
CA LYS A 102 -1.41 -7.47 22.09
C LYS A 102 -1.21 -6.44 23.19
N LEU A 103 -1.54 -5.19 22.89
CA LEU A 103 -1.39 -4.07 23.82
C LEU A 103 -2.58 -3.93 24.77
N GLY A 104 -3.71 -4.59 24.49
CA GLY A 104 -4.95 -4.41 25.24
C GLY A 104 -5.50 -2.97 25.15
N ILE A 105 -5.04 -2.20 24.17
CA ILE A 105 -5.32 -0.77 24.03
C ILE A 105 -5.91 -0.51 22.65
N LEU A 106 -7.10 0.10 22.63
CA LEU A 106 -7.79 0.48 21.39
C LEU A 106 -7.18 1.75 20.77
N ASP A 107 -6.80 2.71 21.63
CA ASP A 107 -6.22 4.00 21.26
C ASP A 107 -5.18 4.42 22.32
N VAL A 108 -3.97 4.70 21.86
CA VAL A 108 -2.84 5.06 22.74
C VAL A 108 -3.00 6.43 23.37
N SER A 109 -3.59 7.39 22.66
CA SER A 109 -3.89 8.72 23.21
C SER A 109 -4.91 8.63 24.33
N VAL A 110 -5.94 7.80 24.14
CA VAL A 110 -6.95 7.53 25.17
C VAL A 110 -6.31 6.83 26.37
N ALA A 111 -5.48 5.80 26.16
CA ALA A 111 -4.78 5.13 27.25
C ALA A 111 -3.84 6.07 28.01
N ALA A 112 -3.07 6.91 27.32
CA ALA A 112 -2.20 7.91 27.92
C ALA A 112 -2.99 8.90 28.78
N LYS A 113 -4.14 9.36 28.28
CA LYS A 113 -5.02 10.24 29.02
C LYS A 113 -5.54 9.57 30.30
N VAL A 114 -6.05 8.34 30.20
CA VAL A 114 -6.55 7.59 31.37
C VAL A 114 -5.46 7.38 32.42
N TYR A 115 -4.25 7.00 32.01
CA TYR A 115 -3.13 6.83 32.94
C TYR A 115 -2.70 8.17 33.58
N GLY A 116 -2.75 9.27 32.82
CA GLY A 116 -2.52 10.62 33.34
C GLY A 116 -3.57 11.06 34.35
N ASP A 117 -4.85 10.77 34.09
CA ASP A 117 -5.96 11.08 34.99
C ASP A 117 -5.84 10.30 36.30
N VAL A 118 -5.59 8.98 36.24
CA VAL A 118 -5.34 8.13 37.43
C VAL A 118 -4.11 8.61 38.20
N SER A 119 -3.01 8.93 37.51
CA SER A 119 -1.82 9.47 38.18
C SER A 119 -2.10 10.80 38.87
N SER A 120 -2.98 11.64 38.32
CA SER A 120 -3.35 12.93 38.91
C SER A 120 -4.21 12.74 40.15
N GLU A 121 -5.16 11.81 40.11
CA GLU A 121 -5.99 11.44 41.25
C GLU A 121 -5.16 10.85 42.41
N LEU A 122 -4.23 9.94 42.11
CA LEU A 122 -3.33 9.36 43.10
C LEU A 122 -2.43 10.44 43.74
N ARG A 123 -1.95 11.43 42.98
CA ARG A 123 -1.17 12.56 43.53
C ARG A 123 -2.00 13.42 44.46
N LEU A 124 -3.28 13.62 44.14
CA LEU A 124 -4.21 14.33 45.02
C LEU A 124 -4.45 13.55 46.31
N GLU A 125 -4.63 12.23 46.23
CA GLU A 125 -4.76 11.36 47.40
C GLU A 125 -3.49 11.36 48.25
N GLN A 126 -2.32 11.26 47.62
CA GLN A 126 -1.03 11.36 48.30
C GLN A 126 -0.92 12.67 49.09
N THR A 127 -1.26 13.79 48.46
CA THR A 127 -1.25 15.11 49.11
C THR A 127 -2.15 15.14 50.35
N LYS A 128 -3.35 14.55 50.28
CA LYS A 128 -4.28 14.45 51.43
C LYS A 128 -3.68 13.61 52.56
N VAL A 129 -3.07 12.47 52.24
CA VAL A 129 -2.42 11.59 53.24
C VAL A 129 -1.21 12.28 53.86
N GLU A 130 -0.41 13.01 53.07
CA GLU A 130 0.73 13.79 53.56
C GLU A 130 0.28 14.91 54.52
N GLN A 131 -0.82 15.60 54.21
CA GLN A 131 -1.41 16.59 55.11
C GLN A 131 -1.86 15.97 56.44
N GLN A 132 -2.46 14.78 56.43
CA GLN A 132 -2.85 14.04 57.64
C GLN A 132 -1.62 13.64 58.48
N ILE A 133 -0.55 13.19 57.83
CA ILE A 133 0.73 12.89 58.48
C ILE A 133 1.31 14.15 59.16
N LEU A 134 1.30 15.29 58.47
CA LEU A 134 1.81 16.56 59.01
C LEU A 134 0.99 17.03 60.22
N ALA A 135 -0.35 16.96 60.15
CA ALA A 135 -1.23 17.32 61.25
C ALA A 135 -0.94 16.50 62.53
N LEU A 136 -0.77 15.18 62.40
CA LEU A 136 -0.46 14.30 63.53
C LEU A 136 0.95 14.51 64.10
N ARG A 137 1.91 14.93 63.28
CA ARG A 137 3.25 15.31 63.77
C ARG A 137 3.20 16.58 64.61
N ASN A 138 2.39 17.57 64.20
CA ASN A 138 2.27 18.84 64.91
C ASN A 138 1.58 18.71 66.26
N THR A 139 0.75 17.68 66.47
CA THR A 139 0.11 17.38 67.76
C THR A 139 0.97 16.51 68.70
N ASN A 140 2.29 16.45 68.48
CA ASN A 140 3.26 15.64 69.25
C ASN A 140 2.98 14.14 69.31
N SER A 141 2.18 13.62 68.38
CA SER A 141 1.77 12.22 68.33
C SER A 141 2.75 11.35 67.53
N GLN A 142 4.06 11.53 67.75
CA GLN A 142 5.12 10.90 66.93
C GLN A 142 5.14 9.36 66.98
N ARG A 143 4.47 8.75 67.95
CA ARG A 143 4.31 7.29 68.12
C ARG A 143 2.86 6.81 67.99
N ALA A 144 1.95 7.65 67.48
CA ALA A 144 0.56 7.24 67.31
C ALA A 144 0.46 6.09 66.28
N PRO A 145 -0.29 5.01 66.57
CA PRO A 145 -0.54 3.92 65.62
C PRO A 145 -1.09 4.40 64.27
N GLN A 146 -1.89 5.48 64.30
CA GLN A 146 -2.44 6.13 63.10
C GLN A 146 -1.35 6.65 62.15
N LEU A 147 -0.22 7.15 62.68
CA LEU A 147 0.89 7.65 61.86
C LEU A 147 1.56 6.53 61.06
N VAL A 148 1.67 5.33 61.64
CA VAL A 148 2.21 4.15 60.95
C VAL A 148 1.30 3.75 59.78
N GLN A 149 -0.02 3.76 60.00
CA GLN A 149 -1.01 3.46 58.97
C GLN A 149 -0.95 4.46 57.81
N PHE A 150 -0.91 5.77 58.09
CA PHE A 150 -0.82 6.78 57.03
C PHE A 150 0.49 6.72 56.24
N ARG A 151 1.61 6.41 56.89
CA ARG A 151 2.89 6.19 56.19
C ARG A 151 2.84 4.97 55.26
N ALA A 152 2.26 3.87 55.73
CA ALA A 152 2.07 2.68 54.89
C ALA A 152 1.18 2.99 53.67
N ARG A 153 0.09 3.74 53.86
CA ARG A 153 -0.78 4.20 52.77
C ARG A 153 -0.05 5.12 51.79
N SER A 154 0.72 6.10 52.29
CA SER A 154 1.51 7.00 51.46
C SER A 154 2.50 6.24 50.58
N ARG A 155 3.18 5.23 51.14
CA ARG A 155 4.09 4.37 50.37
C ARG A 155 3.36 3.57 49.29
N ALA A 156 2.23 2.97 49.62
CA ALA A 156 1.42 2.24 48.63
C ALA A 156 0.95 3.13 47.47
N ILE A 157 0.54 4.38 47.76
CA ILE A 157 0.16 5.35 46.73
C ILE A 157 1.37 5.73 45.86
N GLN A 158 2.55 5.94 46.46
CA GLN A 158 3.79 6.21 45.72
C GLN A 158 4.17 5.08 44.78
N ASP A 159 4.06 3.82 45.25
CA ASP A 159 4.33 2.64 44.42
C ASP A 159 3.36 2.56 43.23
N GLN A 160 2.07 2.90 43.43
CA GLN A 160 1.08 2.98 42.35
C GLN A 160 1.37 4.11 41.36
N ILE A 161 1.78 5.30 41.82
CA ILE A 161 2.17 6.41 40.95
C ILE A 161 3.37 5.98 40.08
N ALA A 162 4.39 5.36 40.69
CA ALA A 162 5.56 4.88 39.96
C ALA A 162 5.19 3.83 38.90
N TYR A 163 4.25 2.93 39.22
CA TYR A 163 3.73 1.93 38.27
C TYR A 163 3.08 2.58 37.04
N TYR A 164 2.13 3.51 37.23
CA TYR A 164 1.45 4.17 36.10
C TYR A 164 2.39 5.08 35.31
N GLN A 165 3.36 5.71 35.95
CA GLN A 165 4.41 6.47 35.25
C GLN A 165 5.32 5.56 34.40
N GLY A 166 5.67 4.38 34.93
CA GLY A 166 6.43 3.37 34.20
C GLY A 166 5.70 2.88 32.95
N LEU A 167 4.39 2.65 33.04
CA LEU A 167 3.56 2.29 31.89
C LEU A 167 3.62 3.36 30.78
N MET A 168 3.63 4.65 31.12
CA MET A 168 3.60 5.74 30.14
C MET A 168 4.95 5.99 29.45
N ALA A 169 6.03 6.13 30.23
CA ALA A 169 7.28 6.73 29.74
C ALA A 169 8.50 5.80 29.76
N GLY A 170 8.41 4.61 30.37
CA GLY A 170 9.60 3.77 30.59
C GLY A 170 10.57 4.39 31.56
N GLY A 171 10.28 4.28 32.86
CA GLY A 171 11.21 4.68 33.91
C GLY A 171 12.16 3.55 34.31
N ASP A 172 13.35 3.92 34.77
CA ASP A 172 14.54 3.13 35.17
C ASP A 172 14.32 1.98 36.19
N GLY A 173 13.08 1.60 36.49
CA GLY A 173 12.73 0.52 37.42
C GLY A 173 11.46 -0.27 37.06
N ALA A 174 10.89 -0.10 35.86
CA ALA A 174 9.67 -0.80 35.46
C ALA A 174 9.99 -2.09 34.69
N VAL A 175 9.52 -3.23 35.21
CA VAL A 175 9.47 -4.55 34.54
C VAL A 175 8.35 -4.55 33.48
N VAL A 176 8.28 -3.52 32.66
CA VAL A 176 7.28 -3.41 31.59
C VAL A 176 8.05 -3.59 30.29
N GLU A 177 7.90 -4.78 29.70
CA GLU A 177 8.64 -5.23 28.52
C GLU A 177 8.50 -4.29 27.31
N LYS A 178 7.41 -3.50 27.23
CA LYS A 178 7.20 -2.43 26.25
C LYS A 178 6.35 -1.29 26.80
N THR A 179 6.87 -0.08 26.73
CA THR A 179 6.22 1.14 27.26
C THR A 179 5.12 1.67 26.35
N LEU A 180 4.20 2.48 26.88
CA LEU A 180 3.15 3.11 26.07
C LEU A 180 3.74 3.96 24.93
N ALA A 181 4.90 4.60 25.14
CA ALA A 181 5.61 5.36 24.10
C ALA A 181 6.13 4.46 22.95
N GLU A 182 6.74 3.32 23.27
CA GLU A 182 7.20 2.36 22.26
C GLU A 182 6.01 1.73 21.51
N ASN A 183 4.94 1.45 22.23
CA ASN A 183 3.70 0.93 21.68
C ASN A 183 2.98 1.96 20.80
N ALA A 184 3.04 3.25 21.17
CA ALA A 184 2.58 4.36 20.34
C ALA A 184 3.32 4.40 19.00
N LYS A 185 4.64 4.22 19.03
CA LYS A 185 5.46 4.20 17.81
C LYS A 185 5.07 3.03 16.90
N LEU A 186 4.93 1.83 17.46
CA LEU A 186 4.52 0.64 16.68
C LEU A 186 3.12 0.82 16.07
N LEU A 187 2.16 1.33 16.85
CA LEU A 187 0.81 1.58 16.36
C LEU A 187 0.77 2.68 15.30
N SER A 188 1.53 3.76 15.47
CA SER A 188 1.66 4.81 14.47
C SER A 188 2.26 4.30 13.16
N GLN A 189 3.25 3.40 13.22
CA GLN A 189 3.80 2.74 12.03
C GLN A 189 2.74 1.89 11.33
N ASN A 190 2.04 1.02 12.06
CA ASN A 190 0.97 0.19 11.48
C ASN A 190 -0.19 1.01 10.91
N GLU A 191 -0.54 2.15 11.53
CA GLU A 191 -1.55 3.08 11.00
C GLU A 191 -1.07 3.78 9.72
N MET A 192 0.22 4.11 9.64
CA MET A 192 0.82 4.65 8.43
C MET A 192 0.78 3.62 7.29
N ASP A 193 1.17 2.38 7.57
CA ASP A 193 1.14 1.28 6.60
C ASP A 193 -0.28 1.01 6.10
N GLN A 194 -1.27 1.05 7.01
CA GLN A 194 -2.68 0.96 6.62
C GLN A 194 -3.10 2.12 5.70
N LYS A 195 -2.70 3.36 6.01
CA LYS A 195 -3.05 4.53 5.17
C LYS A 195 -2.40 4.44 3.79
N ILE A 196 -1.15 4.00 3.72
CA ILE A 196 -0.45 3.77 2.45
C ILE A 196 -1.23 2.73 1.64
N ALA A 197 -1.55 1.59 2.24
CA ALA A 197 -2.32 0.53 1.58
C ALA A 197 -3.77 0.92 1.20
N GLN A 198 -4.34 1.97 1.81
CA GLN A 198 -5.63 2.55 1.39
C GLN A 198 -5.50 3.54 0.22
N SER A 199 -4.32 4.15 0.06
CA SER A 199 -4.06 5.16 -0.97
C SER A 199 -3.49 4.59 -2.27
N GLU A 200 -2.96 3.36 -2.22
CA GLU A 200 -2.54 2.55 -3.38
C GLU A 200 -3.73 1.84 -4.03
#